data_AF-A0A839GZ67-F1
#
_entry.id   AF-A0A839GZ67-F1
#
_cell.length_a   1.000
_cell.length_b   1.000
_cell.length_c   1.000
_cell.angle_alpha   90.00
_cell.angle_beta   90.00
_cell.angle_gamma   90.00
#
_symmetry.space_group_name_H-M   'P 1'
#
loop_
_entity.id
_entity.type
_entity.pdbx_description
1 polymer ?
#
loop_
_entity_poly.entity_id
_entity_poly.type
_entity_poly.pdbx_seq_one_letter_code
_entity_poly.pdbx_strand_id
1 'polypeptide(L)' 'MRKKIISMAHKMRWQIDGTKVDIARIDAWCRKYGAPAKGFNDYTYNELPKLVTQFGKVYKSYLEGLRK' A
#
# COMPACT_ATOMS: atom_id res chain seq x y z
N MET A 1 11.42 -2.78 -2.78
CA MET A 1 10.46 -2.45 -1.71
C MET A 1 9.10 -2.00 -2.23
N ARG A 2 9.02 -1.04 -3.17
CA ARG A 2 7.75 -0.61 -3.80
C ARG A 2 6.89 -1.76 -4.34
N LYS A 3 7.50 -2.74 -5.01
CA LYS A 3 6.82 -3.96 -5.50
C LYS A 3 6.11 -4.78 -4.40
N LYS A 4 6.59 -4.74 -3.14
CA LYS A 4 5.92 -5.41 -2.01
C LYS A 4 4.58 -4.75 -1.70
N ILE A 5 4.53 -3.41 -1.71
CA ILE A 5 3.28 -2.65 -1.50
C ILE A 5 2.29 -2.98 -2.62
N ILE A 6 2.74 -2.94 -3.88
CA ILE A 6 1.92 -3.30 -5.04
C ILE A 6 1.37 -4.72 -4.91
N SER A 7 2.20 -5.69 -4.51
CA SER A 7 1.77 -7.07 -4.29
C SER A 7 0.75 -7.20 -3.14
N MET A 8 0.93 -6.49 -2.03
CA MET A 8 -0.06 -6.45 -0.93
C MET A 8 -1.39 -5.83 -1.38
N ALA A 9 -1.34 -4.69 -2.07
CA ALA A 9 -2.54 -4.04 -2.63
C ALA A 9 -3.25 -4.95 -3.63
N HIS A 10 -2.50 -5.67 -4.48
CA HIS A 10 -3.06 -6.67 -5.38
C HIS A 10 -3.84 -7.75 -4.61
N LYS A 11 -3.28 -8.28 -3.51
CA LYS A 11 -3.96 -9.28 -2.65
C LYS A 11 -5.18 -8.71 -1.92
N MET A 12 -5.19 -7.42 -1.62
CA MET A 12 -6.34 -6.71 -1.03
C MET A 12 -7.41 -6.33 -2.06
N ARG A 13 -7.31 -6.79 -3.32
CA ARG A 13 -8.21 -6.40 -4.42
C ARG A 13 -8.22 -4.88 -4.70
N TRP A 14 -7.12 -4.18 -4.42
CA TRP A 14 -6.94 -2.78 -4.83
C TRP A 14 -6.49 -2.73 -6.29
N GLN A 15 -7.41 -3.10 -7.17
CA GLN A 15 -7.16 -3.26 -8.59
C GLN A 15 -8.22 -2.51 -9.39
N ILE A 16 -7.79 -1.88 -10.47
CA ILE A 16 -8.63 -1.35 -11.54
C ILE A 16 -8.99 -2.56 -12.42
N ASP A 17 -10.30 -2.78 -12.60
CA ASP A 17 -10.86 -3.83 -13.45
C ASP A 17 -10.34 -5.25 -13.16
N GLY A 18 -9.95 -5.51 -11.91
CA GLY A 18 -9.51 -6.84 -11.45
C GLY A 18 -8.22 -7.36 -12.08
N THR A 19 -7.44 -6.50 -12.75
CA THR A 19 -6.21 -6.90 -13.45
C THR A 19 -5.02 -6.00 -13.15
N LYS A 20 -5.21 -4.67 -13.07
CA LYS A 20 -4.11 -3.73 -12.81
C LYS A 20 -4.20 -3.19 -11.41
N VAL A 21 -3.10 -3.13 -10.67
CA VAL A 21 -3.09 -2.51 -9.35
C VAL A 21 -3.42 -1.03 -9.46
N ASP A 22 -4.34 -0.57 -8.62
CA ASP A 22 -4.76 0.83 -8.57
C ASP A 22 -3.69 1.68 -7.86
N ILE A 23 -2.78 2.22 -8.65
CA ILE A 23 -1.71 3.09 -8.15
C ILE A 23 -2.28 4.40 -7.59
N ALA A 24 -3.35 4.94 -8.16
CA ALA A 24 -3.96 6.17 -7.67
C ALA A 24 -4.53 5.99 -6.26
N ARG A 25 -5.15 4.83 -6.00
CA ARG A 25 -5.62 4.47 -4.66
C ARG A 25 -4.48 4.28 -3.66
N ILE A 26 -3.37 3.67 -4.07
CA ILE A 26 -2.16 3.56 -3.23
C ILE A 26 -1.58 4.95 -2.96
N ASP A 27 -1.52 5.82 -3.96
CA ASP A 27 -1.01 7.19 -3.84
C ASP A 27 -1.86 8.01 -2.86
N ALA A 28 -3.17 7.97 -3.02
CA ALA A 28 -4.12 8.60 -2.10
C ALA A 28 -3.98 8.07 -0.66
N TRP A 29 -3.76 6.75 -0.50
CA TRP A 29 -3.51 6.17 0.82
C TRP A 29 -2.19 6.68 1.41
N CYS A 30 -1.12 6.78 0.61
CA CYS A 30 0.18 7.30 1.06
C CYS A 30 0.08 8.77 1.48
N ARG A 31 -0.67 9.60 0.74
CA ARG A 31 -0.92 11.00 1.12
C ARG A 31 -1.73 11.14 2.41
N LYS A 32 -2.64 10.21 2.68
CA LYS A 32 -3.52 10.27 3.85
C LYS A 32 -2.89 9.68 5.12
N TYR A 33 -2.14 8.59 4.98
CA TYR A 33 -1.65 7.79 6.12
C TYR A 33 -0.14 7.55 6.12
N GLY A 34 0.52 7.75 4.97
CA GLY A 34 1.97 7.57 4.86
C GLY A 34 2.71 8.70 5.57
N ALA A 35 3.83 8.35 6.21
CA ALA A 35 4.71 9.33 6.86
C ALA A 35 6.10 9.29 6.21
N PRO A 36 6.57 10.38 5.57
CA PRO A 36 5.87 11.64 5.28
C PRO A 36 4.73 11.48 4.25
N ALA A 37 3.73 12.36 4.26
CA ALA A 37 2.57 12.35 3.36
C ALA A 37 2.97 12.75 1.92
N LYS A 38 3.59 11.80 1.21
CA LYS A 38 4.13 11.98 -0.14
C LYS A 38 3.42 11.04 -1.12
N GLY A 39 3.55 11.33 -2.41
CA GLY A 39 3.13 10.39 -3.45
C GLY A 39 3.92 9.08 -3.36
N PHE A 40 3.32 7.97 -3.78
CA PHE A 40 3.93 6.64 -3.74
C PHE A 40 5.28 6.57 -4.47
N ASN A 41 5.43 7.35 -5.55
CA ASN A 41 6.66 7.44 -6.31
C ASN A 41 7.70 8.40 -5.70
N ASP A 42 7.27 9.33 -4.84
CA ASP A 42 8.11 10.38 -4.26
C ASP A 42 8.90 9.92 -3.02
N TYR A 43 8.59 8.75 -2.47
CA TYR A 43 9.34 8.18 -1.36
C TYR A 43 10.76 7.79 -1.78
N THR A 44 11.76 8.20 -1.01
CA THR A 44 13.15 7.78 -1.22
C THR A 44 13.39 6.35 -0.77
N TYR A 45 14.47 5.73 -1.24
CA TYR A 45 14.82 4.35 -0.88
C TYR A 45 14.88 4.11 0.64
N ASN A 46 15.33 5.11 1.40
CA ASN A 46 15.46 5.05 2.86
C ASN A 46 14.11 5.16 3.59
N GLU A 47 13.10 5.77 2.97
CA GLU A 47 11.75 5.93 3.54
C GLU A 47 10.84 4.74 3.21
N LEU A 48 11.10 4.05 2.09
CA LEU A 48 10.31 2.90 1.64
C LEU A 48 10.13 1.79 2.69
N PRO A 49 11.13 1.40 3.52
CA PRO A 49 10.94 0.39 4.56
C PRO A 49 9.91 0.78 5.60
N LYS A 50 9.90 2.05 6.02
CA LYS A 50 8.90 2.57 6.98
C LYS A 50 7.50 2.51 6.38
N LEU A 51 7.36 2.92 5.12
CA LEU A 51 6.10 2.86 4.38
C LEU A 51 5.60 1.42 4.22
N VAL A 52 6.47 0.47 3.87
CA VAL A 52 6.13 -0.96 3.76
C VAL A 52 5.62 -1.49 5.10
N THR A 53 6.25 -1.13 6.23
CA THR A 53 5.81 -1.53 7.57
C THR A 53 4.44 -0.95 7.91
N GLN A 54 4.18 0.33 7.60
CA GLN A 54 2.87 0.95 7.79
C GLN A 54 1.78 0.26 6.97
N PHE A 55 2.04 0.05 5.67
CA PHE A 55 1.11 -0.65 4.79
C PHE A 55 0.89 -2.11 5.21
N GLY A 56 1.94 -2.77 5.72
CA GLY A 56 1.86 -4.13 6.23
C GLY A 56 0.91 -4.29 7.41
N LYS A 57 0.78 -3.29 8.28
CA LYS A 57 -0.23 -3.29 9.36
C LYS A 57 -1.66 -3.25 8.80
N VAL A 58 -1.90 -2.45 7.77
CA VAL A 58 -3.21 -2.39 7.08
C VAL A 58 -3.51 -3.73 6.42
N TYR A 59 -2.52 -4.31 5.72
CA TYR A 59 -2.68 -5.62 5.10
C TYR A 59 -2.98 -6.71 6.12
N LYS A 60 -2.29 -6.71 7.27
CA LYS A 60 -2.56 -7.65 8.36
C LYS A 60 -3.99 -7.49 8.90
N SER A 61 -4.40 -6.25 9.17
CA SER A 61 -5.77 -5.96 9.64
C SER A 61 -6.83 -6.42 8.64
N TYR A 62 -6.59 -6.26 7.34
CA TYR A 62 -7.47 -6.77 6.29
C TYR A 62 -7.58 -8.31 6.33
N LEU A 63 -6.46 -9.02 6.50
CA LEU A 63 -6.46 -10.48 6.62
C LEU A 63 -7.17 -10.95 7.90
N GLU A 64 -6.99 -10.25 9.02
CA GLU A 64 -7.68 -10.57 10.28
C GLU A 64 -9.19 -10.34 10.16
N GLY A 65 -9.62 -9.30 9.43
CA GLY A 65 -11.03 -9.04 9.15
C GLY A 65 -11.69 -10.11 8.26
N LEU A 66 -10.93 -10.72 7.34
CA LEU A 66 -11.41 -11.83 6.50
C LEU A 66 -11.59 -13.15 7.26
N ARG A 67 -11.05 -13.27 8.48
CA ARG A 67 -11.11 -14.50 9.29
C ARG A 67 -12.34 -14.57 10.21
N LYS A 68 -13.22 -13.57 10.16
CA LYS A 68 -14.52 -13.55 10.86
C LYS A 68 -15.64 -13.95 9.91
#